data_AF-A0A3B9ZBI9-F1
#
_entry.id   AF-A0A3B9ZBI9-F1
#
_cell.length_a   1.000
_cell.length_b   1.000
_cell.length_c   1.000
_cell.angle_alpha   90.00
_cell.angle_beta   90.00
_cell.angle_gamma   90.00
#
_symmetry.space_group_name_H-M   'P 1'
#
loop_
_entity.id
_entity.type
_entity.pdbx_description
1 polymer ?
#
loop_
_entity_poly.entity_id
_entity_poly.type
_entity_poly.pdbx_seq_one_letter_code
_entity_poly.pdbx_strand_id
1 'polypeptide(L)'
;MGRTIFLGLFLIFGASGCATLEYQGKINSLEGQVERLQKENSALKDKVNALSEALTDATKKQKVVFKMPVATEIQTALKNAGFYKGEADGQIGSATKEAIRKFQEANGLNADGVMGSRTWEKLSEYLKQE
;
A
#
# COMPACT_ATOMS: atom_id res chain seq x y z
N MET A 1 -65.71 -9.09 -32.46
CA MET A 1 -66.69 -8.22 -31.78
C MET A 1 -66.59 -8.49 -30.28
N GLY A 2 -66.34 -7.49 -29.45
CA GLY A 2 -66.17 -7.65 -28.00
C GLY A 2 -65.08 -6.73 -27.45
N ARG A 3 -65.27 -5.41 -27.49
CA ARG A 3 -65.85 -4.60 -26.39
C ARG A 3 -64.85 -4.46 -25.23
N THR A 4 -63.98 -3.45 -25.29
CA THR A 4 -64.13 -2.21 -24.48
C THR A 4 -64.18 -2.46 -22.97
N ILE A 5 -63.03 -2.66 -22.32
CA ILE A 5 -62.89 -2.41 -20.87
C ILE A 5 -61.51 -1.79 -20.62
N PHE A 6 -61.29 -0.60 -21.21
CA PHE A 6 -60.16 0.29 -20.87
C PHE A 6 -60.65 1.59 -20.19
N LEU A 7 -61.89 1.60 -19.71
CA LEU A 7 -62.54 2.75 -19.10
C LEU A 7 -63.10 2.32 -17.76
N GLY A 8 -62.35 2.56 -16.68
CA GLY A 8 -62.93 2.41 -15.35
C GLY A 8 -61.98 2.25 -14.18
N LEU A 9 -60.84 2.95 -14.12
CA LEU A 9 -60.23 3.27 -12.82
C LEU A 9 -59.18 4.40 -12.89
N PHE A 10 -59.51 5.55 -13.46
CA PHE A 10 -58.62 6.73 -13.46
C PHE A 10 -59.21 7.97 -12.78
N LEU A 11 -60.31 7.83 -12.01
CA LEU A 11 -61.01 8.96 -11.40
C LEU A 11 -61.26 8.80 -9.89
N ILE A 12 -60.22 8.44 -9.10
CA ILE A 12 -60.22 8.63 -7.63
C ILE A 12 -58.88 9.21 -7.13
N PHE A 13 -58.32 10.20 -7.82
CA PHE A 13 -57.15 10.95 -7.31
C PHE A 13 -57.40 12.46 -7.38
N GLY A 14 -58.55 12.90 -6.86
CA GLY A 14 -58.94 14.32 -6.83
C GLY A 14 -58.36 15.15 -5.67
N ALA A 15 -57.65 14.55 -4.70
CA ALA A 15 -57.07 15.31 -3.57
C ALA A 15 -55.62 14.91 -3.23
N SER A 16 -55.17 13.71 -3.62
CA SER A 16 -53.80 13.25 -3.34
C SER A 16 -52.78 13.65 -4.41
N GLY A 17 -53.24 14.14 -5.57
CA GLY A 17 -52.39 14.50 -6.72
C GLY A 17 -51.40 15.63 -6.47
N CYS A 18 -51.70 16.58 -5.58
CA CYS A 18 -50.75 17.64 -5.22
C CYS A 18 -49.62 17.14 -4.31
N ALA A 19 -49.91 16.19 -3.41
CA ALA A 19 -48.89 15.63 -2.51
C ALA A 19 -47.90 14.74 -3.28
N THR A 20 -48.38 13.91 -4.22
CA THR A 20 -47.51 13.09 -5.08
C THR A 20 -46.57 13.93 -5.95
N LEU A 21 -46.99 15.09 -6.45
CA LEU A 21 -46.13 15.99 -7.23
C LEU A 21 -44.94 16.56 -6.44
N GLU A 22 -45.14 16.88 -5.15
CA GLU A 22 -44.05 17.35 -4.28
C GLU A 22 -43.02 16.24 -3.98
N TYR A 23 -43.50 15.02 -3.71
CA TYR A 23 -42.63 13.85 -3.52
C TYR A 23 -41.89 13.47 -4.79
N GLN A 24 -42.54 13.57 -5.96
CA GLN A 24 -41.90 13.26 -7.25
C GLN A 24 -40.73 14.21 -7.53
N GLY A 25 -40.86 15.50 -7.20
CA GLY A 25 -39.77 16.48 -7.34
C GLY A 25 -38.57 16.15 -6.44
N LYS A 26 -38.83 15.72 -5.19
CA LYS A 26 -37.78 15.27 -4.27
C LYS A 26 -37.11 13.98 -4.76
N ILE A 27 -37.88 13.01 -5.26
CA ILE A 27 -37.36 11.75 -5.82
C ILE A 27 -36.43 12.04 -7.01
N ASN A 28 -36.86 12.85 -7.98
CA ASN A 28 -36.03 13.21 -9.13
C ASN A 28 -34.74 13.95 -8.72
N SER A 29 -34.81 14.80 -7.68
CA SER A 29 -33.64 15.50 -7.13
C SER A 29 -32.66 14.56 -6.43
N LEU A 30 -33.18 13.56 -5.70
CA LEU A 30 -32.37 12.53 -5.06
C LEU A 30 -31.72 11.60 -6.08
N GLU A 31 -32.46 11.17 -7.11
CA GLU A 31 -31.92 10.37 -8.21
C GLU A 31 -30.78 11.10 -8.92
N GLY A 32 -30.94 12.40 -9.20
CA GLY A 32 -29.87 13.22 -9.76
C GLY A 32 -28.66 13.39 -8.82
N GLN A 33 -28.85 13.36 -7.51
CA GLN A 33 -27.73 13.34 -6.55
C GLN A 33 -27.03 11.99 -6.53
N VAL A 34 -27.78 10.88 -6.55
CA VAL A 34 -27.24 9.53 -6.61
C VAL A 34 -26.41 9.32 -7.87
N GLU A 35 -26.88 9.79 -9.03
CA GLU A 35 -26.14 9.69 -10.29
C GLU A 35 -24.82 10.49 -10.26
N ARG A 36 -24.84 11.71 -9.70
CA ARG A 36 -23.62 12.51 -9.52
C ARG A 36 -22.62 11.83 -8.58
N LEU A 37 -23.09 11.30 -7.45
CA LEU A 37 -22.26 10.57 -6.50
C LEU A 37 -21.70 9.27 -7.09
N GLN A 38 -22.49 8.56 -7.91
CA GLN A 38 -22.03 7.37 -8.61
C GLN A 38 -20.92 7.70 -9.62
N LYS A 39 -21.07 8.81 -10.36
CA LYS A 39 -20.05 9.29 -11.30
C LYS A 39 -18.77 9.77 -10.59
N GLU A 40 -18.90 10.40 -9.44
CA GLU A 40 -17.76 10.78 -8.62
C GLU A 40 -17.02 9.55 -8.09
N ASN A 41 -17.76 8.54 -7.61
CA ASN A 41 -17.19 7.29 -7.14
C ASN A 41 -16.49 6.51 -8.25
N SER A 42 -17.01 6.50 -9.48
CA SER A 42 -16.32 5.84 -10.61
C SER A 42 -15.01 6.58 -10.97
N ALA A 43 -15.04 7.90 -11.05
CA ALA A 43 -13.85 8.71 -11.32
C ALA A 43 -12.79 8.57 -10.20
N LEU A 44 -13.20 8.47 -8.94
CA LEU A 44 -12.31 8.18 -7.82
C LEU A 44 -11.68 6.79 -7.93
N LYS A 45 -12.46 5.78 -8.31
CA LYS A 45 -11.98 4.41 -8.52
C LYS A 45 -10.92 4.35 -9.62
N ASP A 46 -11.12 5.08 -10.72
CA ASP A 46 -10.15 5.14 -11.81
C ASP A 46 -8.84 5.83 -11.37
N LYS A 47 -8.93 6.91 -10.59
CA LYS A 47 -7.75 7.55 -9.99
C LYS A 47 -6.99 6.61 -9.05
N VAL A 48 -7.70 5.83 -8.22
CA VAL A 48 -7.08 4.86 -7.32
C VAL A 48 -6.37 3.77 -8.11
N ASN A 49 -6.96 3.27 -9.19
CA ASN A 49 -6.32 2.27 -10.04
C ASN A 49 -5.07 2.82 -10.73
N ALA A 50 -5.14 4.03 -11.31
CA ALA A 50 -3.99 4.67 -11.93
C ALA A 50 -2.84 4.94 -10.92
N LEU A 51 -3.18 5.35 -9.69
CA LEU A 51 -2.20 5.51 -8.61
C LEU A 51 -1.61 4.17 -8.15
N SER A 52 -2.42 3.11 -8.09
CA SER A 52 -1.96 1.75 -7.79
C SER A 52 -0.99 1.24 -8.87
N GLU A 53 -1.30 1.48 -10.14
CA GLU A 53 -0.45 1.14 -11.28
C GLU A 53 0.86 1.94 -11.25
N ALA A 54 0.81 3.24 -10.98
CA ALA A 54 2.01 4.07 -10.82
C ALA A 54 2.87 3.63 -9.63
N LEU A 55 2.26 3.21 -8.52
CA LEU A 55 2.96 2.67 -7.36
C LEU A 55 3.57 1.30 -7.66
N THR A 56 2.88 0.43 -8.39
CA THR A 56 3.43 -0.88 -8.78
C THR A 56 4.58 -0.74 -9.78
N ASP A 57 4.55 0.24 -10.69
CA ASP A 57 5.68 0.51 -11.60
C ASP A 57 6.87 1.16 -10.88
N ALA A 58 6.61 2.12 -9.98
CA ALA A 58 7.63 2.70 -9.11
C ALA A 58 8.28 1.65 -8.20
N THR A 59 7.50 0.72 -7.65
CA THR A 59 8.02 -0.39 -6.83
C THR A 59 8.68 -1.50 -7.66
N LYS A 60 8.30 -1.72 -8.92
CA LYS A 60 8.99 -2.66 -9.84
C LYS A 60 10.39 -2.18 -10.19
N LYS A 61 10.60 -0.88 -10.31
CA LYS A 61 11.94 -0.25 -10.44
C LYS A 61 12.75 -0.31 -9.14
N GLN A 62 12.05 -0.47 -8.02
CA GLN A 62 12.59 -0.66 -6.68
C GLN A 62 12.33 -2.09 -6.17
N LYS A 63 12.60 -3.13 -6.99
CA LYS A 63 12.69 -4.50 -6.47
C LYS A 63 13.99 -4.67 -5.68
N VAL A 64 14.17 -3.88 -4.63
CA VAL A 64 15.10 -4.20 -3.56
C VAL A 64 14.31 -5.12 -2.65
N VAL A 65 14.21 -6.39 -3.02
CA VAL A 65 13.82 -7.42 -2.04
C VAL A 65 14.91 -7.35 -1.00
N PHE A 66 14.64 -6.63 0.10
CA PHE A 66 15.54 -6.55 1.23
C PHE A 66 15.55 -7.92 1.89
N LYS A 67 16.40 -8.80 1.34
CA LYS A 67 16.70 -10.10 1.94
C LYS A 67 17.49 -9.80 3.20
N MET A 68 16.86 -10.02 4.35
CA MET A 68 17.57 -9.97 5.62
C MET A 68 18.71 -10.99 5.57
N PRO A 69 19.95 -10.58 5.86
CA PRO A 69 21.07 -11.50 5.89
C PRO A 69 20.92 -12.50 7.03
N VAL A 70 21.44 -13.69 6.82
CA VAL A 70 21.60 -14.65 7.90
C VAL A 70 22.73 -14.18 8.81
N ALA A 71 22.66 -14.47 10.11
CA ALA A 71 23.66 -14.02 11.08
C ALA A 71 25.10 -14.42 10.72
N THR A 72 25.28 -15.58 10.09
CA THR A 72 26.58 -16.05 9.57
C THR A 72 27.12 -15.17 8.45
N GLU A 73 26.25 -14.68 7.55
CA GLU A 73 26.61 -13.74 6.47
C GLU A 73 27.04 -12.39 7.05
N ILE A 74 26.32 -11.89 8.06
CA ILE A 74 26.70 -10.67 8.79
C ILE A 74 28.09 -10.80 9.39
N GLN A 75 28.34 -11.87 10.14
CA GLN A 75 29.62 -12.09 10.82
C GLN A 75 30.77 -12.27 9.83
N THR A 76 30.54 -13.00 8.74
CA THR A 76 31.52 -13.18 7.66
C THR A 76 31.86 -11.83 7.02
N ALA A 77 30.84 -11.03 6.68
CA ALA A 77 31.04 -9.72 6.09
C ALA A 77 31.78 -8.77 7.04
N LEU A 78 31.43 -8.75 8.34
CA LEU A 78 32.11 -7.95 9.35
C LEU A 78 33.57 -8.40 9.55
N LYS A 79 33.84 -9.69 9.41
CA LYS A 79 35.20 -10.25 9.49
C LYS A 79 36.02 -9.81 8.28
N ASN A 80 35.46 -9.91 7.08
CA ASN A 80 36.09 -9.44 5.84
C ASN A 80 36.31 -7.92 5.85
N ALA A 81 35.40 -7.17 6.46
CA ALA A 81 35.54 -5.73 6.68
C ALA A 81 36.53 -5.36 7.81
N GLY A 82 37.06 -6.34 8.56
CA GLY A 82 38.04 -6.13 9.62
C GLY A 82 37.48 -5.70 10.98
N PHE A 83 36.15 -5.68 11.15
CA PHE A 83 35.48 -5.25 12.38
C PHE A 83 35.15 -6.39 13.36
N TYR A 84 35.18 -7.64 12.90
CA TYR A 84 34.85 -8.82 13.70
C TYR A 84 35.97 -9.86 13.68
N LYS A 85 36.35 -10.35 14.86
CA LYS A 85 37.46 -11.33 15.04
C LYS A 85 36.97 -12.73 15.45
N GLY A 86 35.69 -12.87 15.79
CA GLY A 86 35.11 -14.14 16.21
C GLY A 86 34.83 -15.09 15.04
N GLU A 87 34.28 -16.25 15.37
CA GLU A 87 33.77 -17.19 14.38
C GLU A 87 32.38 -16.76 13.88
N ALA A 88 32.07 -17.10 12.63
CA ALA A 88 30.76 -16.87 12.03
C ALA A 88 29.81 -18.02 12.41
N ASP A 89 29.48 -18.09 13.69
CA ASP A 89 28.67 -19.14 14.32
C ASP A 89 27.15 -18.95 14.15
N GLY A 90 26.73 -17.83 13.57
CA GLY A 90 25.33 -17.47 13.39
C GLY A 90 24.66 -16.89 14.64
N GLN A 91 25.42 -16.59 15.71
CA GLN A 91 24.89 -16.01 16.93
C GLN A 91 25.25 -14.52 17.05
N ILE A 92 24.23 -13.66 17.12
CA ILE A 92 24.43 -12.21 17.31
C ILE A 92 24.61 -11.90 18.81
N GLY A 93 25.82 -12.19 19.31
CA GLY A 93 26.26 -11.85 20.66
C GLY A 93 26.74 -10.40 20.82
N SER A 94 27.27 -10.07 22.02
CA SER A 94 27.82 -8.74 22.33
C SER A 94 28.94 -8.34 21.37
N ALA A 95 29.88 -9.25 21.10
CA ALA A 95 30.99 -9.00 20.17
C ALA A 95 30.53 -8.66 18.75
N THR A 96 29.50 -9.36 18.25
CA THR A 96 28.93 -9.07 16.92
C THR A 96 28.24 -7.70 16.91
N LYS A 97 27.48 -7.35 17.97
CA LYS A 97 26.84 -6.02 18.06
C LYS A 97 27.85 -4.88 18.15
N GLU A 98 28.95 -5.06 18.87
CA GLU A 98 30.04 -4.08 18.90
C GLU A 98 30.71 -3.93 17.54
N ALA A 99 30.94 -5.03 16.83
CA ALA A 99 31.45 -4.98 15.47
C ALA A 99 30.51 -4.23 14.51
N ILE A 100 29.20 -4.44 14.63
CA ILE A 100 28.18 -3.70 13.86
C ILE A 100 28.28 -2.20 14.16
N ARG A 101 28.37 -1.80 15.44
CA ARG A 101 28.51 -0.37 15.81
C ARG A 101 29.77 0.25 15.22
N LYS A 102 30.92 -0.41 15.35
CA LYS A 102 32.18 0.08 14.78
C LYS A 102 32.12 0.21 13.26
N PHE A 103 31.51 -0.77 12.59
CA PHE A 103 31.27 -0.70 11.15
C PHE A 103 30.37 0.48 10.78
N GLN A 104 29.29 0.70 11.54
CA GLN A 104 28.37 1.82 11.34
C GLN A 104 29.10 3.16 11.52
N GLU A 105 29.86 3.34 12.60
CA GLU A 105 30.66 4.54 12.87
C GLU A 105 31.66 4.82 11.73
N ALA A 106 32.41 3.80 11.31
CA ALA A 106 33.39 3.92 10.24
C ALA A 106 32.78 4.28 8.88
N ASN A 107 31.50 3.97 8.67
CA ASN A 107 30.77 4.24 7.43
C ASN A 107 29.81 5.44 7.52
N GLY A 108 29.88 6.23 8.60
CA GLY A 108 29.03 7.41 8.80
C GLY A 108 27.54 7.07 8.98
N LEU A 109 27.23 5.87 9.46
CA LEU A 109 25.88 5.42 9.79
C LEU A 109 25.58 5.67 11.28
N ASN A 110 24.30 5.63 11.65
CA ASN A 110 23.91 5.64 13.06
C ASN A 110 24.39 4.34 13.75
N ALA A 111 25.19 4.47 14.81
CA ALA A 111 25.87 3.38 15.50
C ALA A 111 24.98 2.70 16.56
N ASP A 112 23.77 2.31 16.17
CA ASP A 112 22.80 1.65 17.07
C ASP A 112 23.13 0.18 17.36
N GLY A 113 23.98 -0.45 16.54
CA GLY A 113 24.32 -1.87 16.62
C GLY A 113 23.25 -2.78 16.01
N VAL A 114 22.33 -2.21 15.22
CA VAL A 114 21.23 -2.92 14.56
C VAL A 114 21.55 -3.12 13.08
N MET A 115 21.35 -4.35 12.59
CA MET A 115 21.50 -4.66 11.17
C MET A 115 20.28 -4.19 10.38
N GLY A 116 20.22 -2.89 10.07
CA GLY A 116 19.22 -2.30 9.18
C GLY A 116 19.60 -2.40 7.70
N SER A 117 18.69 -1.99 6.82
CA SER A 117 18.89 -2.06 5.37
C SER A 117 20.08 -1.26 4.85
N ARG A 118 20.26 -0.05 5.35
CA ARG A 118 21.41 0.81 5.01
C ARG A 118 22.74 0.21 5.47
N THR A 119 22.76 -0.41 6.65
CA THR A 119 23.95 -1.10 7.17
C THR A 119 24.29 -2.29 6.29
N TRP A 120 23.27 -3.11 5.94
CA TRP A 120 23.47 -4.30 5.11
C TRP A 120 23.88 -3.98 3.67
N GLU A 121 23.32 -2.92 3.07
CA GLU A 121 23.68 -2.48 1.72
C GLU A 121 25.19 -2.29 1.58
N LYS A 122 25.80 -1.54 2.51
CA LYS A 122 27.25 -1.33 2.57
C LYS A 122 28.02 -2.59 2.98
N LEU A 123 27.54 -3.30 4.00
CA LEU A 123 28.26 -4.45 4.55
C LEU A 123 28.32 -5.63 3.56
N SER A 124 27.30 -5.80 2.73
CA SER A 124 27.22 -6.88 1.74
C SER A 124 28.29 -6.80 0.64
N GLU A 125 28.90 -5.63 0.42
CA GLU A 125 30.02 -5.45 -0.51
C GLU A 125 31.23 -6.32 -0.12
N TYR A 126 31.40 -6.57 1.19
CA TYR A 126 32.50 -7.37 1.73
C TYR A 126 32.29 -8.90 1.57
N LEU A 127 31.18 -9.33 0.98
CA LEU A 127 30.93 -10.73 0.61
C LEU A 127 31.16 -11.01 -0.88
N LYS A 128 31.21 -9.99 -1.73
CA LYS A 128 31.27 -10.11 -3.19
C LYS A 128 32.68 -10.12 -3.77
N GLN A 129 33.71 -10.37 -2.95
CA GLN A 129 35.08 -10.40 -3.46
C GLN A 129 35.31 -11.72 -4.20
N GLU A 130 35.09 -11.70 -5.51
CA GLU A 130 35.61 -12.65 -6.51
C GLU A 130 36.97 -12.18 -7.03
#